data_AF-A0AAJ4XPH0-F1
#
_entry.id   AF-A0AAJ4XPH0-F1
#
_cell.length_a   1.000
_cell.length_b   1.000
_cell.length_c   1.000
_cell.angle_alpha   90.00
_cell.angle_beta   90.00
_cell.angle_gamma   90.00
#
_symmetry.space_group_name_H-M   'P 1'
#
loop_
_entity.id
_entity.type
_entity.pdbx_description
1 polymer ?
#
loop_
_entity_poly.entity_id
_entity_poly.type
_entity_poly.pdbx_seq_one_letter_code
_entity_poly.pdbx_strand_id
1 'polypeptide(L)'
;MRTSIRAAFLVAAAALVALQVAQPVSGHLVDREVFENVTPTLYDYSRRDAAATPISSSTASAPTATATAGSGCSSNSDCASGSCDQGKCVPKTGTGQNNSFCTADTQCKSSSYCYRGSCQDIKQDGAHCYKDSGCVSGNCINKRCIAAASQTNGSRCTKSTQCVSGSFCSNSKCETIKASGAYCYKNQGCTSGICTNNKCSSKGLAKLGQYCQSHNKCISNFCYKSACRAKRERGRTCHMNETCISNKCRKNKTCA
;
A
#
# COMPACT_ATOMS: atom_id res chain seq x y z
N MET A 1 1.25 71.32 4.92
CA MET A 1 0.07 71.29 5.82
C MET A 1 -0.17 69.82 6.15
N ARG A 2 0.33 69.30 7.28
CA ARG A 2 -0.42 69.02 8.54
C ARG A 2 -1.76 68.32 8.23
N THR A 3 -2.04 67.07 8.60
CA THR A 3 -2.05 66.51 9.96
C THR A 3 -2.13 64.97 9.99
N SER A 4 -1.50 64.40 11.02
CA SER A 4 -1.55 63.01 11.50
C SER A 4 -2.85 62.66 12.24
N ILE A 5 -3.24 61.37 12.29
CA ILE A 5 -3.91 60.76 13.45
C ILE A 5 -3.34 59.33 13.69
N ARG A 6 -2.98 59.08 14.95
CA ARG A 6 -2.45 57.85 15.57
C ARG A 6 -3.59 56.97 16.14
N ALA A 7 -3.27 55.69 16.42
CA ALA A 7 -3.69 54.82 17.56
C ALA A 7 -4.01 53.39 17.04
N ALA A 8 -3.37 52.27 17.39
CA ALA A 8 -2.84 51.70 18.64
C ALA A 8 -3.91 51.18 19.63
N PHE A 9 -4.14 49.85 19.64
CA PHE A 9 -4.65 48.99 20.74
C PHE A 9 -4.29 47.53 20.33
N LEU A 10 -3.41 46.71 20.94
CA LEU A 10 -3.12 46.22 22.31
C LEU A 10 -4.12 45.19 22.91
N VAL A 11 -3.55 44.01 23.28
CA VAL A 11 -3.91 43.08 24.40
C VAL A 11 -5.08 42.09 24.07
N ALA A 12 -5.17 40.81 24.47
CA ALA A 12 -4.60 39.91 25.49
C ALA A 12 -4.88 38.44 25.04
N ALA A 13 -4.03 37.43 25.30
CA ALA A 13 -3.86 36.62 26.52
C ALA A 13 -4.63 35.27 26.52
N ALA A 14 -3.98 34.30 27.18
CA ALA A 14 -4.17 32.86 27.13
C ALA A 14 -5.31 32.32 28.01
N ALA A 15 -5.70 31.05 27.77
CA ALA A 15 -6.22 30.18 28.82
C ALA A 15 -5.91 28.70 28.53
N LEU A 16 -5.03 28.14 29.36
CA LEU A 16 -4.80 26.71 29.58
C LEU A 16 -6.00 26.10 30.32
N VAL A 17 -6.43 24.90 29.94
CA VAL A 17 -7.21 24.02 30.82
C VAL A 17 -6.59 22.63 30.77
N ALA A 18 -5.76 22.32 31.77
CA ALA A 18 -5.36 20.97 32.11
C ALA A 18 -6.30 20.49 33.23
N LEU A 19 -7.15 19.49 32.94
CA LEU A 19 -7.93 18.80 33.96
C LEU A 19 -7.13 17.60 34.46
N GLN A 20 -6.68 17.70 35.70
CA GLN A 20 -6.22 16.58 36.51
C GLN A 20 -7.46 15.87 37.09
N VAL A 21 -7.52 14.55 37.00
CA VAL A 21 -8.35 13.75 37.92
C VAL A 21 -7.50 12.59 38.44
N ALA A 22 -7.51 12.51 39.77
CA ALA A 22 -6.74 11.63 40.62
C ALA A 22 -7.10 10.14 40.49
N GLN A 23 -6.14 9.31 40.86
CA GLN A 23 -6.30 7.89 41.19
C GLN A 23 -7.20 7.72 42.43
N PRO A 24 -7.66 6.49 42.69
CA PRO A 24 -7.19 5.90 43.94
C PRO A 24 -6.67 4.47 43.81
N VAL A 25 -5.72 4.22 44.70
CA VAL A 25 -5.04 2.98 45.03
C VAL A 25 -5.94 2.16 45.98
N SER A 26 -5.99 0.84 45.78
CA SER A 26 -6.23 -0.22 46.79
C SER A 26 -5.98 -1.55 46.04
N GLY A 27 -5.06 -2.45 46.37
CA GLY A 27 -4.53 -2.83 47.67
C GLY A 27 -5.26 -4.09 48.16
N HIS A 28 -4.78 -5.30 47.80
CA HIS A 28 -4.77 -6.43 48.73
C HIS A 28 -3.87 -7.59 48.28
N LEU A 29 -3.01 -8.00 49.22
CA LEU A 29 -2.15 -9.18 49.29
C LEU A 29 -2.95 -10.47 49.61
N VAL A 30 -2.20 -11.59 49.62
CA VAL A 30 -2.40 -12.99 50.11
C VAL A 30 -3.12 -13.98 49.18
N ASP A 31 -2.75 -15.26 49.00
CA ASP A 31 -1.68 -16.20 49.43
C ASP A 31 -1.74 -17.39 48.43
N ARG A 32 -0.66 -17.95 47.86
CA ARG A 32 0.14 -19.12 48.29
C ARG A 32 -0.64 -20.34 48.83
N GLU A 33 -0.86 -21.34 47.98
CA GLU A 33 -0.91 -22.80 48.28
C GLU A 33 -0.44 -23.53 47.00
N VAL A 34 0.74 -24.15 46.86
CA VAL A 34 1.27 -25.40 47.46
C VAL A 34 0.22 -26.50 47.55
N PHE A 35 0.11 -27.29 46.48
CA PHE A 35 -0.47 -28.63 46.52
C PHE A 35 0.67 -29.66 46.38
N GLU A 36 1.09 -30.21 47.51
CA GLU A 36 1.74 -31.51 47.61
C GLU A 36 0.69 -32.61 47.80
N ASN A 37 1.14 -33.86 47.62
CA ASN A 37 0.44 -35.15 47.77
C ASN A 37 -0.43 -35.53 46.55
N VAL A 38 -0.25 -36.70 45.91
CA VAL A 38 -0.21 -38.05 46.52
C VAL A 38 0.64 -39.01 45.66
N THR A 39 1.54 -39.75 46.31
CA THR A 39 2.24 -40.95 45.80
C THR A 39 1.30 -42.14 45.58
N PRO A 40 1.58 -43.02 44.60
CA PRO A 40 1.27 -44.44 44.76
C PRO A 40 2.52 -45.31 44.82
N THR A 41 2.45 -46.21 45.79
CA THR A 41 3.33 -47.27 46.24
C THR A 41 3.86 -48.21 45.15
N LEU A 42 5.15 -48.56 45.28
CA LEU A 42 5.73 -49.79 44.73
C LEU A 42 5.06 -51.02 45.37
N TYR A 43 4.55 -51.94 44.54
CA TYR A 43 4.58 -53.37 44.84
C TYR A 43 4.74 -54.17 43.54
N ASP A 44 5.70 -55.08 43.61
CA ASP A 44 6.13 -56.11 42.66
C ASP A 44 4.99 -56.92 42.01
N TYR A 45 5.16 -57.33 40.75
CA TYR A 45 5.34 -58.74 40.39
C TYR A 45 5.56 -58.90 38.87
N SER A 46 6.75 -59.37 38.52
CA SER A 46 7.10 -59.80 37.17
C SER A 46 6.84 -61.30 37.00
N ARG A 47 6.02 -61.67 35.99
CA ARG A 47 6.11 -62.84 35.09
C ARG A 47 4.72 -63.33 34.62
N ARG A 48 4.45 -63.26 33.32
CA ARG A 48 4.46 -64.39 32.37
C ARG A 48 3.84 -64.01 31.02
N ASP A 49 4.43 -64.61 30.00
CA ASP A 49 4.24 -64.47 28.56
C ASP A 49 2.81 -64.66 28.04
N ALA A 50 2.39 -63.83 27.07
CA ALA A 50 1.68 -64.27 25.85
C ALA A 50 1.41 -63.08 24.91
N ALA A 51 2.02 -63.15 23.73
CA ALA A 51 1.58 -62.60 22.45
C ALA A 51 0.54 -61.46 22.45
N ALA A 52 1.03 -60.22 22.42
CA ALA A 52 0.38 -59.14 21.69
C ALA A 52 1.45 -58.09 21.36
N THR A 53 1.90 -58.05 20.11
CA THR A 53 2.63 -56.88 19.59
C THR A 53 1.63 -55.74 19.43
N PRO A 54 1.68 -54.66 20.23
CA PRO A 54 1.05 -53.43 19.80
C PRO A 54 1.86 -52.92 18.62
N ILE A 55 1.28 -53.01 17.43
CA ILE A 55 1.73 -52.24 16.27
C ILE A 55 1.62 -50.80 16.74
N SER A 56 2.76 -50.17 17.03
CA SER A 56 2.82 -48.75 17.28
C SER A 56 2.45 -48.09 15.97
N SER A 57 1.14 -47.88 15.79
CA SER A 57 0.59 -47.00 14.78
C SER A 57 1.11 -45.62 15.11
N SER A 58 2.32 -45.33 14.63
CA SER A 58 2.76 -43.95 14.44
C SER A 58 1.77 -43.36 13.44
N THR A 59 0.67 -42.83 13.95
CA THR A 59 0.01 -41.69 13.31
C THR A 59 1.14 -40.72 13.05
N ALA A 60 1.57 -40.67 11.80
CA ALA A 60 2.52 -39.70 11.33
C ALA A 60 1.90 -38.34 11.67
N SER A 61 2.36 -37.74 12.77
CA SER A 61 2.19 -36.32 13.01
C SER A 61 2.71 -35.68 11.73
N ALA A 62 1.78 -35.11 10.95
CA ALA A 62 2.16 -34.29 9.81
C ALA A 62 3.28 -33.36 10.29
N PRO A 63 4.41 -33.25 9.56
CA PRO A 63 5.54 -32.47 10.03
C PRO A 63 5.01 -31.07 10.33
N THR A 64 4.99 -30.71 11.61
CA THR A 64 4.59 -29.38 12.03
C THR A 64 5.55 -28.43 11.33
N ALA A 65 5.02 -27.57 10.46
CA ALA A 65 5.80 -26.65 9.65
C ALA A 65 6.72 -25.82 10.57
N THR A 66 8.00 -26.16 10.65
CA THR A 66 8.96 -25.54 11.58
C THR A 66 9.93 -24.62 10.83
N ALA A 67 9.94 -24.66 9.49
CA ALA A 67 10.90 -23.89 8.70
C ALA A 67 10.64 -22.39 8.84
N THR A 68 11.68 -21.67 9.27
CA THR A 68 11.68 -20.22 9.48
C THR A 68 11.86 -19.48 8.15
N ALA A 69 11.55 -18.18 8.14
CA ALA A 69 11.69 -17.35 6.95
C ALA A 69 13.12 -17.41 6.37
N GLY A 70 13.25 -17.59 5.05
CA GLY A 70 14.50 -17.75 4.32
C GLY A 70 14.92 -19.20 4.06
N SER A 71 14.36 -20.15 4.83
CA SER A 71 14.54 -21.60 4.64
C SER A 71 13.98 -22.05 3.30
N GLY A 72 14.56 -23.09 2.70
CA GLY A 72 14.03 -23.67 1.47
C GLY A 72 12.65 -24.30 1.70
N CYS A 73 11.78 -24.23 0.69
CA CYS A 73 10.46 -24.87 0.70
C CYS A 73 10.06 -25.30 -0.71
N SER A 74 9.22 -26.32 -0.79
CA SER A 74 8.54 -26.77 -2.02
C SER A 74 7.04 -26.45 -1.97
N SER A 75 6.48 -26.28 -0.77
CA SER A 75 5.07 -26.01 -0.54
C SER A 75 4.84 -25.06 0.64
N ASN A 76 3.65 -24.46 0.70
CA ASN A 76 3.26 -23.57 1.79
C ASN A 76 3.26 -24.26 3.17
N SER A 77 2.93 -25.55 3.22
CA SER A 77 2.91 -26.34 4.45
C SER A 77 4.30 -26.63 5.01
N ASP A 78 5.38 -26.39 4.25
CA ASP A 78 6.75 -26.58 4.75
C ASP A 78 7.14 -25.46 5.74
N CYS A 79 6.49 -24.31 5.62
CA CYS A 79 6.86 -23.07 6.29
C CYS A 79 6.00 -22.81 7.53
N ALA A 80 6.62 -22.41 8.64
CA ALA A 80 5.90 -22.00 9.85
C ALA A 80 4.92 -20.84 9.59
N SER A 81 5.24 -19.99 8.60
CA SER A 81 4.36 -18.92 8.12
C SER A 81 3.19 -19.41 7.27
N GLY A 82 3.19 -20.66 6.81
CA GLY A 82 2.25 -21.16 5.82
C GLY A 82 2.43 -20.55 4.43
N SER A 83 3.58 -19.95 4.13
CA SER A 83 3.82 -19.27 2.85
C SER A 83 5.22 -19.56 2.31
N CYS A 84 5.26 -20.21 1.15
CA CYS A 84 6.44 -20.48 0.35
C CYS A 84 6.41 -19.60 -0.90
N ASP A 85 7.44 -18.77 -1.09
CA ASP A 85 7.59 -17.94 -2.27
C ASP A 85 8.99 -18.07 -2.85
N GLN A 86 9.09 -18.27 -4.16
CA GLN A 86 10.36 -18.49 -4.87
C GLN A 86 11.24 -19.59 -4.23
N GLY A 87 10.60 -20.66 -3.75
CA GLY A 87 11.28 -21.78 -3.11
C GLY A 87 11.86 -21.46 -1.72
N LYS A 88 11.44 -20.35 -1.10
CA LYS A 88 11.83 -19.96 0.26
C LYS A 88 10.64 -19.59 1.13
N CYS A 89 10.70 -19.96 2.40
CA CYS A 89 9.68 -19.57 3.37
C CYS A 89 9.71 -18.05 3.55
N VAL A 90 8.56 -17.40 3.44
CA VAL A 90 8.41 -15.95 3.59
C VAL A 90 7.45 -15.62 4.71
N PRO A 91 7.58 -14.47 5.38
CA PRO A 91 6.60 -14.00 6.35
C PRO A 91 5.20 -13.88 5.72
N LYS A 92 4.16 -14.01 6.54
CA LYS A 92 2.80 -13.62 6.14
C LYS A 92 2.79 -12.11 5.87
N THR A 93 1.90 -11.67 4.99
CA THR A 93 1.67 -10.25 4.69
C THR A 93 1.61 -9.42 5.97
N GLY A 94 2.44 -8.38 6.07
CA GLY A 94 2.46 -7.45 7.20
C GLY A 94 3.20 -7.92 8.46
N THR A 95 3.79 -9.13 8.48
CA THR A 95 4.34 -9.73 9.72
C THR A 95 5.87 -9.75 9.78
N GLY A 96 6.55 -9.62 8.64
CA GLY A 96 8.00 -9.67 8.54
C GLY A 96 8.67 -8.54 9.33
N GLN A 97 9.46 -8.91 10.33
CA GLN A 97 10.28 -7.97 11.10
C GLN A 97 11.54 -7.58 10.33
N ASN A 98 12.21 -6.52 10.75
CA ASN A 98 13.49 -6.14 10.14
C ASN A 98 14.49 -7.30 10.17
N ASN A 99 15.26 -7.42 9.10
CA ASN A 99 16.19 -8.53 8.81
C ASN A 99 15.54 -9.88 8.53
N SER A 100 14.20 -10.00 8.61
CA SER A 100 13.51 -11.21 8.13
C SER A 100 13.64 -11.32 6.61
N PHE A 101 13.77 -12.55 6.11
CA PHE A 101 13.75 -12.79 4.67
C PHE A 101 12.44 -12.31 4.05
N CYS A 102 12.51 -11.76 2.85
CA CYS A 102 11.35 -11.35 2.07
C CYS A 102 11.67 -11.42 0.57
N THR A 103 10.63 -11.50 -0.23
CA THR A 103 10.66 -11.38 -1.70
C THR A 103 9.78 -10.22 -2.17
N ALA A 104 8.84 -9.75 -1.34
CA ALA A 104 7.93 -8.65 -1.65
C ALA A 104 7.74 -7.71 -0.45
N ASP A 105 7.50 -6.42 -0.74
CA ASP A 105 7.31 -5.40 0.30
C ASP A 105 6.14 -5.70 1.24
N THR A 106 5.07 -6.30 0.71
CA THR A 106 3.86 -6.64 1.47
C THR A 106 4.10 -7.66 2.57
N GLN A 107 5.18 -8.43 2.52
CA GLN A 107 5.52 -9.42 3.55
C GLN A 107 6.10 -8.76 4.81
N CYS A 108 6.65 -7.56 4.68
CA CYS A 108 7.22 -6.81 5.79
C CYS A 108 6.12 -6.08 6.58
N LYS A 109 6.40 -5.73 7.84
CA LYS A 109 5.55 -4.83 8.63
C LYS A 109 5.33 -3.50 7.90
N SER A 110 4.25 -2.80 8.22
CA SER A 110 3.83 -1.56 7.54
C SER A 110 4.87 -0.44 7.53
N SER A 111 5.79 -0.40 8.50
CA SER A 111 6.90 0.55 8.58
C SER A 111 8.17 0.08 7.88
N SER A 112 8.12 -1.02 7.13
CA SER A 112 9.25 -1.67 6.49
C SER A 112 8.95 -2.03 5.03
N TYR A 113 10.01 -2.32 4.28
CA TYR A 113 9.97 -2.70 2.87
C TYR A 113 11.03 -3.77 2.60
N CYS A 114 10.88 -4.52 1.50
CA CYS A 114 11.78 -5.60 1.17
C CYS A 114 13.01 -5.11 0.37
N TYR A 115 14.17 -5.04 1.01
CA TYR A 115 15.41 -4.61 0.38
C TYR A 115 16.38 -5.79 0.20
N ARG A 116 16.65 -6.15 -1.06
CA ARG A 116 17.63 -7.20 -1.42
C ARG A 116 17.45 -8.51 -0.65
N GLY A 117 16.19 -8.92 -0.44
CA GLY A 117 15.87 -10.17 0.24
C GLY A 117 15.64 -10.05 1.75
N SER A 118 15.71 -8.84 2.33
CA SER A 118 15.49 -8.64 3.77
C SER A 118 14.59 -7.44 4.03
N CYS A 119 13.68 -7.58 4.99
CA CYS A 119 12.86 -6.47 5.46
C CYS A 119 13.75 -5.41 6.13
N GLN A 120 13.57 -4.14 5.75
CA GLN A 120 14.26 -3.00 6.35
C GLN A 120 13.27 -1.87 6.61
N ASP A 121 13.58 -0.98 7.54
CA ASP A 121 12.73 0.18 7.81
C ASP A 121 12.63 1.09 6.58
N ILE A 122 11.44 1.65 6.40
CA ILE A 122 11.19 2.74 5.47
C ILE A 122 11.99 3.97 5.93
N LYS A 123 12.66 4.61 4.98
CA LYS A 123 13.63 5.68 5.24
C LYS A 123 13.00 7.06 5.12
N GLN A 124 13.53 8.00 5.90
CA GLN A 124 13.15 9.41 5.85
C GLN A 124 13.72 10.10 4.61
N ASP A 125 13.20 11.29 4.32
CA ASP A 125 13.71 12.13 3.24
C ASP A 125 15.19 12.46 3.42
N GLY A 126 15.94 12.52 2.32
CA GLY A 126 17.39 12.69 2.32
C GLY A 126 18.20 11.40 2.47
N ALA A 127 17.59 10.30 2.93
CA ALA A 127 18.28 9.03 3.08
C ALA A 127 18.56 8.34 1.72
N HIS A 128 19.57 7.47 1.69
CA HIS A 128 19.85 6.65 0.51
C HIS A 128 18.74 5.61 0.27
N CYS A 129 18.27 5.51 -0.96
CA CYS A 129 17.22 4.57 -1.35
C CYS A 129 17.59 3.80 -2.61
N TYR A 130 16.95 2.65 -2.77
CA TYR A 130 17.07 1.81 -3.96
C TYR A 130 15.78 1.80 -4.79
N LYS A 131 14.63 1.88 -4.13
CA LYS A 131 13.32 1.94 -4.75
C LYS A 131 12.36 2.79 -3.91
N ASP A 132 11.28 3.20 -4.55
CA ASP A 132 10.29 4.14 -3.99
C ASP A 132 9.69 3.71 -2.66
N SER A 133 9.35 2.42 -2.50
CA SER A 133 8.76 1.90 -1.25
C SER A 133 9.72 1.93 -0.07
N GLY A 134 11.01 2.17 -0.30
CA GLY A 134 11.99 2.39 0.76
C GLY A 134 11.99 3.80 1.33
N CYS A 135 11.15 4.70 0.82
CA CYS A 135 11.05 6.09 1.26
C CYS A 135 9.67 6.36 1.85
N VAL A 136 9.60 7.13 2.94
CA VAL A 136 8.33 7.53 3.57
C VAL A 136 7.42 8.28 2.60
N SER A 137 8.02 9.05 1.69
CA SER A 137 7.33 9.79 0.64
C SER A 137 6.90 8.93 -0.56
N GLY A 138 7.37 7.68 -0.65
CA GLY A 138 7.20 6.84 -1.83
C GLY A 138 7.98 7.32 -3.06
N ASN A 139 9.03 8.15 -2.87
CA ASN A 139 9.80 8.74 -3.97
C ASN A 139 11.32 8.56 -3.76
N CYS A 140 11.92 7.72 -4.60
CA CYS A 140 13.36 7.49 -4.67
C CYS A 140 13.91 8.03 -5.99
N ILE A 141 14.64 9.15 -5.95
CA ILE A 141 15.25 9.77 -7.13
C ILE A 141 16.75 9.89 -6.93
N ASN A 142 17.53 9.48 -7.94
CA ASN A 142 19.00 9.53 -7.89
C ASN A 142 19.55 8.87 -6.62
N LYS A 143 18.97 7.72 -6.23
CA LYS A 143 19.32 6.96 -5.02
C LYS A 143 19.08 7.70 -3.70
N ARG A 144 18.24 8.74 -3.68
CA ARG A 144 17.89 9.48 -2.47
C ARG A 144 16.39 9.65 -2.31
N CYS A 145 15.89 9.47 -1.08
CA CYS A 145 14.52 9.78 -0.72
C CYS A 145 14.30 11.28 -0.83
N ILE A 146 13.20 11.68 -1.46
CA ILE A 146 12.81 13.08 -1.59
C ILE A 146 11.39 13.28 -1.08
N ALA A 147 11.11 14.46 -0.53
CA ALA A 147 9.75 14.80 -0.13
C ALA A 147 8.78 14.75 -1.33
N ALA A 148 7.51 14.46 -1.05
CA ALA A 148 6.47 14.57 -2.06
C ALA A 148 6.36 16.03 -2.56
N ALA A 149 6.04 16.21 -3.84
CA ALA A 149 5.89 17.52 -4.48
C ALA A 149 7.07 18.51 -4.24
N SER A 150 8.31 18.00 -4.17
CA SER A 150 9.49 18.82 -3.87
C SER A 150 10.34 19.17 -5.09
N GLN A 151 10.17 18.48 -6.22
CA GLN A 151 10.98 18.71 -7.41
C GLN A 151 10.50 19.94 -8.17
N THR A 152 11.37 20.92 -8.32
CA THR A 152 11.13 22.13 -9.12
C THR A 152 11.19 21.83 -10.62
N ASN A 153 10.67 22.76 -11.43
CA ASN A 153 10.74 22.65 -12.88
C ASN A 153 12.18 22.45 -13.39
N GLY A 154 12.35 21.55 -14.37
CA GLY A 154 13.65 21.13 -14.90
C GLY A 154 14.33 20.00 -14.13
N SER A 155 13.94 19.77 -12.86
CA SER A 155 14.47 18.70 -12.02
C SER A 155 14.04 17.32 -12.49
N ARG A 156 14.84 16.30 -12.20
CA ARG A 156 14.55 14.91 -12.60
C ARG A 156 13.32 14.38 -11.88
N CYS A 157 12.48 13.65 -12.62
CA CYS A 157 11.32 12.97 -12.07
C CYS A 157 11.08 11.62 -12.78
N THR A 158 10.34 10.75 -12.10
CA THR A 158 9.75 9.52 -12.64
C THR A 158 8.23 9.52 -12.52
N LYS A 159 7.67 10.32 -11.60
CA LYS A 159 6.23 10.45 -11.34
C LYS A 159 5.85 11.92 -11.20
N SER A 160 4.65 12.30 -11.66
CA SER A 160 4.17 13.68 -11.53
C SER A 160 3.98 14.12 -10.09
N THR A 161 3.70 13.20 -9.16
CA THR A 161 3.56 13.48 -7.71
C THR A 161 4.86 13.93 -7.04
N GLN A 162 6.00 13.81 -7.72
CA GLN A 162 7.29 14.29 -7.23
C GLN A 162 7.49 15.77 -7.52
N CYS A 163 6.83 16.29 -8.55
CA CYS A 163 6.95 17.67 -8.97
C CYS A 163 6.10 18.58 -8.08
N VAL A 164 6.57 19.82 -7.88
CA VAL A 164 5.82 20.86 -7.18
C VAL A 164 4.43 21.06 -7.78
N SER A 165 3.49 21.53 -6.97
CA SER A 165 2.12 21.83 -7.40
C SER A 165 2.10 22.70 -8.66
N GLY A 166 1.20 22.39 -9.58
CA GLY A 166 1.13 23.04 -10.89
C GLY A 166 2.16 22.54 -11.89
N SER A 167 2.91 21.48 -11.57
CA SER A 167 3.88 20.84 -12.46
C SER A 167 3.63 19.33 -12.60
N PHE A 168 4.17 18.72 -13.64
CA PHE A 168 4.02 17.30 -13.92
C PHE A 168 5.34 16.74 -14.47
N CYS A 169 5.50 15.42 -14.39
CA CYS A 169 6.72 14.81 -14.89
C CYS A 169 6.64 14.57 -16.40
N SER A 170 7.42 15.28 -17.22
CA SER A 170 7.45 15.23 -18.68
C SER A 170 8.85 14.85 -19.15
N ASN A 171 9.00 13.77 -19.92
CA ASN A 171 10.32 13.32 -20.41
C ASN A 171 11.41 13.29 -19.31
N SER A 172 11.06 12.68 -18.16
CA SER A 172 11.90 12.58 -16.96
C SER A 172 12.30 13.91 -16.30
N LYS A 173 11.65 15.03 -16.65
CA LYS A 173 11.84 16.34 -16.02
C LYS A 173 10.51 16.94 -15.57
N CYS A 174 10.51 17.64 -14.44
CA CYS A 174 9.33 18.39 -14.03
C CYS A 174 9.11 19.57 -14.98
N GLU A 175 7.88 19.73 -15.45
CA GLU A 175 7.47 20.81 -16.35
C GLU A 175 6.16 21.40 -15.85
N THR A 176 5.97 22.71 -16.03
CA THR A 176 4.74 23.40 -15.65
C THR A 176 3.54 22.87 -16.45
N ILE A 177 2.41 22.70 -15.78
CA ILE A 177 1.13 22.44 -16.43
C ILE A 177 0.72 23.69 -17.22
N LYS A 178 0.39 23.50 -18.49
CA LYS A 178 0.16 24.59 -19.43
C LYS A 178 -1.32 24.88 -19.62
N ALA A 179 -1.60 26.16 -19.88
CA ALA A 179 -2.93 26.62 -20.24
C ALA A 179 -3.34 26.12 -21.64
N SER A 180 -4.63 26.27 -21.93
CA SER A 180 -5.24 25.99 -23.22
C SER A 180 -4.49 26.66 -24.39
N GLY A 181 -4.39 25.97 -25.53
CA GLY A 181 -3.70 26.44 -26.73
C GLY A 181 -2.19 26.21 -26.75
N ALA A 182 -1.56 26.06 -25.59
CA ALA A 182 -0.13 25.78 -25.46
C ALA A 182 0.24 24.39 -26.00
N TYR A 183 1.48 24.22 -26.45
CA TYR A 183 1.98 22.91 -26.88
C TYR A 183 1.93 21.91 -25.73
N CYS A 184 1.50 20.69 -26.00
CA CYS A 184 1.54 19.60 -25.02
C CYS A 184 2.00 18.30 -25.68
N TYR A 185 2.69 17.49 -24.88
CA TYR A 185 3.07 16.13 -25.24
C TYR A 185 2.10 15.09 -24.64
N LYS A 186 1.47 15.41 -23.50
CA LYS A 186 0.51 14.53 -22.83
C LYS A 186 -0.53 15.30 -22.04
N ASN A 187 -1.62 14.60 -21.77
CA ASN A 187 -2.81 15.11 -21.06
C ASN A 187 -2.50 15.78 -19.73
N GLN A 188 -1.64 15.18 -18.89
CA GLN A 188 -1.28 15.72 -17.58
C GLN A 188 -0.56 17.08 -17.66
N GLY A 189 0.00 17.42 -18.83
CA GLY A 189 0.66 18.71 -19.05
C GLY A 189 -0.29 19.86 -19.36
N CYS A 190 -1.60 19.64 -19.32
CA CYS A 190 -2.60 20.65 -19.61
C CYS A 190 -3.49 20.90 -18.40
N THR A 191 -3.84 22.16 -18.14
CA THR A 191 -4.80 22.52 -17.07
C THR A 191 -6.16 21.84 -17.28
N SER A 192 -6.55 21.62 -18.54
CA SER A 192 -7.75 20.88 -18.90
C SER A 192 -7.63 19.36 -18.76
N GLY A 193 -6.41 18.84 -18.50
CA GLY A 193 -6.10 17.41 -18.51
C GLY A 193 -6.14 16.78 -19.90
N ILE A 194 -6.15 17.58 -20.98
CA ILE A 194 -6.36 17.09 -22.35
C ILE A 194 -5.37 17.72 -23.31
N CYS A 195 -4.61 16.84 -23.96
CA CYS A 195 -3.72 17.15 -25.04
C CYS A 195 -4.25 16.58 -26.35
N THR A 196 -4.54 17.45 -27.31
CA THR A 196 -5.11 17.10 -28.62
C THR A 196 -4.38 17.83 -29.72
N ASN A 197 -3.92 17.12 -30.75
CA ASN A 197 -3.14 17.70 -31.84
C ASN A 197 -1.96 18.54 -31.32
N ASN A 198 -1.25 17.99 -30.32
CA ASN A 198 -0.14 18.63 -29.63
C ASN A 198 -0.47 19.98 -28.98
N LYS A 199 -1.74 20.28 -28.73
CA LYS A 199 -2.18 21.50 -28.05
C LYS A 199 -3.11 21.19 -26.89
N CYS A 200 -2.95 21.92 -25.80
CA CYS A 200 -3.86 21.84 -24.66
C CYS A 200 -5.24 22.31 -25.09
N SER A 201 -6.26 21.48 -24.87
CA SER A 201 -7.61 21.84 -25.27
C SER A 201 -8.17 22.93 -24.36
N SER A 202 -8.80 23.96 -24.94
CA SER A 202 -9.61 24.95 -24.22
C SER A 202 -10.96 24.42 -23.78
N LYS A 203 -11.44 23.36 -24.44
CA LYS A 203 -12.64 22.63 -24.08
C LYS A 203 -12.22 21.46 -23.19
N GLY A 204 -12.87 21.30 -22.04
CA GLY A 204 -12.77 20.06 -21.27
C GLY A 204 -13.21 18.86 -22.11
N LEU A 205 -13.13 17.66 -21.53
CA LEU A 205 -13.57 16.45 -22.24
C LEU A 205 -15.07 16.63 -22.58
N ALA A 206 -15.46 16.15 -23.75
CA ALA A 206 -16.83 16.21 -24.22
C ALA A 206 -17.75 15.50 -23.19
N LYS A 207 -18.82 16.21 -22.80
CA LYS A 207 -19.85 15.71 -21.88
C LYS A 207 -20.69 14.64 -22.57
N LEU A 208 -21.47 13.88 -21.80
CA LEU A 208 -22.43 12.93 -22.36
C LEU A 208 -23.32 13.59 -23.42
N GLY A 209 -23.50 12.90 -24.55
CA GLY A 209 -24.25 13.39 -25.71
C GLY A 209 -23.47 14.30 -26.66
N GLN A 210 -22.33 14.87 -26.25
CA GLN A 210 -21.53 15.71 -27.14
C GLN A 210 -20.74 14.89 -28.16
N TYR A 211 -20.44 15.51 -29.30
CA TYR A 211 -19.67 14.89 -30.37
C TYR A 211 -18.27 14.48 -29.89
N CYS A 212 -17.80 13.33 -30.38
CA CYS A 212 -16.46 12.83 -30.12
C CYS A 212 -15.91 12.08 -31.33
N GLN A 213 -14.59 12.19 -31.53
CA GLN A 213 -13.85 11.43 -32.54
C GLN A 213 -13.23 10.15 -31.97
N SER A 214 -12.97 10.11 -30.67
CA SER A 214 -12.36 8.97 -29.99
C SER A 214 -12.79 8.92 -28.52
N HIS A 215 -12.67 7.75 -27.89
CA HIS A 215 -13.11 7.52 -26.51
C HIS A 215 -12.49 8.50 -25.51
N ASN A 216 -11.19 8.75 -25.62
CA ASN A 216 -10.43 9.66 -24.77
C ASN A 216 -10.77 11.15 -24.95
N LYS A 217 -11.74 11.50 -25.81
CA LYS A 217 -12.29 12.86 -25.90
C LYS A 217 -13.51 13.04 -25.01
N CYS A 218 -14.05 11.98 -24.43
CA CYS A 218 -15.24 12.01 -23.56
C CYS A 218 -14.87 11.98 -22.09
N ILE A 219 -15.63 12.66 -21.22
CA ILE A 219 -15.47 12.56 -19.76
C ILE A 219 -15.65 11.11 -19.31
N SER A 220 -16.59 10.40 -19.93
CA SER A 220 -16.82 8.97 -19.70
C SER A 220 -15.74 8.05 -20.25
N ASN A 221 -14.76 8.59 -21.00
CA ASN A 221 -13.81 7.83 -21.80
C ASN A 221 -14.49 6.78 -22.70
N PHE A 222 -15.69 7.09 -23.21
CA PHE A 222 -16.45 6.20 -24.08
C PHE A 222 -17.20 7.02 -25.14
N CYS A 223 -16.74 6.88 -26.38
CA CYS A 223 -17.31 7.51 -27.56
C CYS A 223 -17.99 6.45 -28.42
N TYR A 224 -19.30 6.56 -28.64
CA TYR A 224 -20.03 5.57 -29.43
C TYR A 224 -20.99 6.26 -30.40
N LYS A 225 -20.88 5.88 -31.68
CA LYS A 225 -21.57 6.55 -32.79
C LYS A 225 -21.37 8.07 -32.76
N SER A 226 -20.10 8.47 -32.64
CA SER A 226 -19.65 9.86 -32.62
C SER A 226 -20.23 10.73 -31.48
N ALA A 227 -20.78 10.13 -30.43
CA ALA A 227 -21.26 10.85 -29.25
C ALA A 227 -20.73 10.21 -27.96
N CYS A 228 -20.39 11.04 -26.98
CA CYS A 228 -19.97 10.55 -25.66
C CYS A 228 -21.13 9.87 -24.96
N ARG A 229 -20.93 8.63 -24.50
CA ARG A 229 -21.95 7.83 -23.83
C ARG A 229 -21.48 7.43 -22.44
N ALA A 230 -22.42 7.17 -21.54
CA ALA A 230 -22.11 6.62 -20.24
C ALA A 230 -21.59 5.19 -20.39
N LYS A 231 -20.58 4.83 -19.60
CA LYS A 231 -20.16 3.44 -19.47
C LYS A 231 -21.19 2.66 -18.66
N ARG A 232 -21.27 1.36 -18.92
CA ARG A 232 -22.26 0.46 -18.34
C ARG A 232 -21.69 -0.28 -17.12
N GLU A 233 -22.53 -0.45 -16.12
CA GLU A 233 -22.24 -1.22 -14.90
C GLU A 233 -22.12 -2.72 -15.17
N ARG A 234 -21.62 -3.47 -14.18
CA ARG A 234 -21.51 -4.93 -14.23
C ARG A 234 -22.83 -5.60 -14.61
N GLY A 235 -22.76 -6.66 -15.41
CA GLY A 235 -23.93 -7.44 -15.83
C GLY A 235 -24.75 -6.83 -16.97
N ARG A 236 -24.56 -5.53 -17.28
CA ARG A 236 -25.19 -4.91 -18.44
C ARG A 236 -24.60 -5.41 -19.75
N THR A 237 -25.42 -5.47 -20.80
CA THR A 237 -24.97 -5.94 -22.11
C THR A 237 -23.85 -5.06 -22.65
N CYS A 238 -22.90 -5.64 -23.36
CA CYS A 238 -21.78 -4.93 -23.97
C CYS A 238 -21.42 -5.57 -25.31
N HIS A 239 -20.83 -4.75 -26.18
CA HIS A 239 -20.30 -5.21 -27.47
C HIS A 239 -18.78 -5.09 -27.53
N MET A 240 -18.20 -4.21 -26.69
CA MET A 240 -16.77 -3.95 -26.61
C MET A 240 -16.41 -3.63 -25.15
N ASN A 241 -15.13 -3.77 -24.81
CA ASN A 241 -14.60 -3.58 -23.46
C ASN A 241 -14.90 -2.17 -22.91
N GLU A 242 -14.73 -1.16 -23.76
CA GLU A 242 -14.87 0.27 -23.45
C GLU A 242 -16.32 0.65 -23.16
N THR A 243 -17.28 -0.21 -23.51
CA THR A 243 -18.68 -0.04 -23.11
C THR A 243 -18.83 -0.14 -21.60
N CYS A 244 -17.95 -0.87 -20.91
CA CYS A 244 -18.05 -1.20 -19.49
C CYS A 244 -17.22 -0.28 -18.61
N ILE A 245 -17.73 0.02 -17.40
CA ILE A 245 -16.98 0.74 -16.37
C ILE A 245 -15.66 0.01 -16.06
N SER A 246 -15.71 -1.32 -15.97
CA SER A 246 -14.56 -2.20 -15.75
C SER A 246 -13.59 -2.31 -16.93
N ASN A 247 -13.87 -1.67 -18.08
CA ASN A 247 -13.13 -1.87 -19.34
C ASN A 247 -13.06 -3.36 -19.76
N LYS A 248 -14.05 -4.17 -19.38
CA LYS A 248 -14.04 -5.60 -19.69
C LYS A 248 -15.45 -6.09 -20.01
N CYS A 249 -15.62 -6.51 -21.26
CA CYS A 249 -16.80 -7.19 -21.75
C CYS A 249 -16.53 -8.69 -21.75
N ARG A 250 -17.31 -9.45 -20.99
CA ARG A 250 -17.20 -10.91 -20.90
C ARG A 250 -17.67 -11.55 -22.21
N LYS A 251 -17.26 -12.81 -22.47
CA LYS A 251 -17.67 -13.58 -23.65
C LYS A 251 -19.19 -13.70 -23.80
N ASN A 252 -19.94 -13.73 -22.69
CA ASN A 252 -21.40 -13.73 -22.68
C ASN A 252 -22.03 -12.34 -22.97
N LYS A 253 -21.26 -11.40 -23.53
CA LYS A 253 -21.69 -10.03 -23.87
C LYS A 253 -22.21 -9.24 -22.68
N THR A 254 -21.65 -9.44 -21.48
CA THR A 254 -21.98 -8.64 -20.28
C THR A 254 -20.74 -8.01 -19.65
N CYS A 255 -20.91 -6.84 -19.04
CA CYS A 255 -19.81 -6.14 -18.36
C CYS A 255 -19.33 -6.91 -17.13
N ALA A 256 -18.01 -6.98 -16.97
CA ALA A 256 -17.38 -7.70 -15.87
C ALA A 256 -17.44 -6.99 -14.53
#